data_AF-A0A520K461-F1
#
_entry.id   AF-A0A520K461-F1
#
_cell.length_a   1.000
_cell.length_b   1.000
_cell.length_c   1.000
_cell.angle_alpha   90.00
_cell.angle_beta   90.00
_cell.angle_gamma   90.00
#
_symmetry.space_group_name_H-M   'P 1'
#
loop_
_entity.id
_entity.type
_entity.pdbx_description
1 polymer ?
#
loop_
_entity_poly.entity_id
_entity_poly.type
_entity_poly.pdbx_seq_one_letter_code
_entity_poly.pdbx_strand_id
1 'polypeptide(L)'
;MADYKITPDLANLAKPFLDLGLYDSPATFFRDIIRDMVKHKLDRYECIIEKFERKYSMDFSDFSKKLERGGAIKEEDDWMEWEAAINMLGAWKNTISLV
;
A
#
# COMPACT_ATOMS: atom_id res chain seq x y z
N MET A 1 -2.07 20.56 -9.93
CA MET A 1 -1.74 20.10 -8.56
C MET A 1 -2.37 21.08 -7.59
N ALA A 2 -3.22 20.63 -6.69
CA ALA A 2 -3.80 21.51 -5.67
C ALA A 2 -2.69 21.94 -4.71
N ASP A 3 -2.63 23.25 -4.43
CA ASP A 3 -1.63 23.84 -3.55
C ASP A 3 -2.06 23.61 -2.08
N TYR A 4 -1.77 22.42 -1.56
CA TYR A 4 -2.11 22.06 -0.18
C TYR A 4 -1.18 22.81 0.78
N LYS A 5 -1.75 23.79 1.50
CA LYS A 5 -1.02 24.50 2.56
C LYS A 5 -0.77 23.59 3.76
N ILE A 6 0.50 23.41 4.11
CA ILE A 6 0.90 22.72 5.33
C ILE A 6 0.53 23.60 6.52
N THR A 7 -0.28 23.06 7.44
CA THR A 7 -0.65 23.78 8.66
C THR A 7 0.57 23.91 9.60
N PRO A 8 0.60 24.92 10.48
CA PRO A 8 1.68 25.06 11.46
C PRO A 8 1.92 23.80 12.29
N ASP A 9 0.85 23.09 12.67
CA ASP A 9 0.95 21.85 13.45
C ASP A 9 1.69 20.75 12.70
N LEU A 10 1.40 20.57 11.40
CA LEU A 10 2.14 19.62 10.57
C LEU A 10 3.59 20.08 10.36
N ALA A 11 3.82 21.37 10.12
CA ALA A 11 5.18 21.90 9.99
C ALA A 11 6.02 21.64 11.25
N ASN A 12 5.42 21.71 12.44
CA ASN A 12 6.10 21.42 13.70
C ASN A 12 6.50 19.95 13.84
N LEU A 13 5.81 19.00 13.21
CA LEU A 13 6.23 17.59 13.19
C LEU A 13 7.52 17.38 12.39
N ALA A 14 7.76 18.21 11.37
CA ALA A 14 8.99 18.15 10.56
C ALA A 14 10.18 18.86 11.25
N LYS A 15 9.92 19.75 12.22
CA LYS A 15 10.92 20.64 12.80
C LYS A 15 12.19 19.95 13.31
N PRO A 16 12.13 18.83 14.05
CA PRO A 16 13.35 18.14 14.49
C PRO A 16 14.25 17.71 13.32
N PHE A 17 13.67 17.36 12.18
CA PHE A 17 14.41 16.93 10.99
C PHE A 17 15.05 18.12 10.25
N LEU A 18 14.39 19.27 10.26
CA LEU A 18 14.92 20.51 9.70
C LEU A 18 16.05 21.07 10.57
N ASP A 19 15.86 21.10 11.89
CA ASP A 19 16.85 21.61 12.84
C ASP A 19 18.15 20.78 12.80
N LEU A 20 18.05 19.49 12.44
CA LEU A 20 19.19 18.59 12.20
C LEU A 20 19.77 18.68 10.78
N GLY A 21 19.18 19.49 9.89
CA GLY A 21 19.60 19.62 8.49
C GLY A 21 19.34 18.39 7.62
N LEU A 22 18.42 17.49 8.03
CA LEU A 22 18.07 16.28 7.26
C LEU A 22 17.10 16.58 6.11
N TYR A 23 16.34 17.67 6.21
CA TYR A 23 15.39 18.11 5.18
C TYR A 23 15.39 19.63 5.05
N ASP A 24 15.19 20.12 3.82
CA ASP A 24 15.20 21.55 3.51
C ASP A 24 13.89 22.28 3.87
N SER A 25 12.78 21.54 3.93
CA SER A 25 11.46 22.11 4.22
C SER A 25 10.49 21.06 4.75
N PRO A 26 9.41 21.46 5.45
CA PRO A 26 8.36 20.52 5.85
C PRO A 26 7.71 19.85 4.64
N ALA A 27 7.58 20.56 3.51
CA ALA A 27 6.98 20.02 2.30
C ALA A 27 7.80 18.87 1.70
N THR A 28 9.13 18.98 1.68
CA THR A 28 10.01 17.90 1.22
C THR A 28 9.91 16.70 2.16
N PHE A 29 9.95 16.93 3.47
CA PHE A 29 9.79 15.89 4.49
C PHE A 29 8.51 15.08 4.33
N PHE A 30 7.36 15.76 4.23
CA PHE A 30 6.09 15.05 4.08
C PHE A 30 5.96 14.37 2.73
N ARG A 31 6.47 14.98 1.64
CA ARG A 31 6.47 14.35 0.32
C ARG A 31 7.21 13.02 0.33
N ASP A 32 8.39 12.99 0.94
CA ASP A 32 9.22 11.78 0.96
C ASP A 32 8.62 10.72 1.89
N ILE A 33 8.08 11.10 3.05
CA ILE A 33 7.33 10.17 3.92
C ILE A 33 6.13 9.56 3.20
N ILE A 34 5.35 10.37 2.49
CA ILE A 34 4.19 9.88 1.75
C ILE A 34 4.65 8.93 0.64
N ARG A 35 5.72 9.27 -0.08
CA ARG A 35 6.28 8.42 -1.13
C ARG A 35 6.73 7.08 -0.56
N ASP A 36 7.47 7.08 0.54
CA ASP A 36 7.95 5.85 1.19
C ASP A 36 6.79 5.02 1.73
N MET A 37 5.79 5.66 2.36
CA MET A 37 4.58 4.98 2.81
C MET A 37 3.86 4.29 1.66
N VAL A 38 3.65 4.99 0.53
CA VAL A 38 3.00 4.42 -0.65
C VAL A 38 3.79 3.23 -1.17
N LYS A 39 5.12 3.38 -1.33
CA LYS A 39 5.99 2.28 -1.77
C LYS A 39 5.89 1.06 -0.87
N HIS A 40 6.02 1.25 0.45
CA HIS A 40 5.89 0.16 1.42
C HIS A 40 4.52 -0.53 1.38
N LYS A 41 3.44 0.20 1.10
CA LYS A 41 2.11 -0.40 0.93
C LYS A 41 2.04 -1.24 -0.33
N LEU A 42 2.54 -0.75 -1.46
CA LEU A 42 2.60 -1.51 -2.72
C LEU A 42 3.39 -2.80 -2.53
N ASP A 43 4.64 -2.69 -2.05
CA ASP A 43 5.55 -3.82 -1.84
C ASP A 43 4.90 -4.89 -0.94
N ARG A 44 4.18 -4.46 0.11
CA ARG A 44 3.47 -5.36 1.02
C ARG A 44 2.35 -6.12 0.32
N TYR A 45 1.50 -5.45 -0.45
CA TYR A 45 0.37 -6.12 -1.10
C TYR A 45 0.83 -7.02 -2.24
N GLU A 46 1.88 -6.63 -2.97
CA GLU A 46 2.54 -7.48 -3.97
C GLU A 46 3.12 -8.74 -3.30
N CYS A 47 3.81 -8.61 -2.17
CA CYS A 47 4.28 -9.77 -1.40
C CYS A 47 3.16 -10.73 -0.96
N ILE A 48 2.00 -10.19 -0.54
CA ILE A 48 0.85 -11.01 -0.13
C ILE A 48 0.26 -11.76 -1.34
N ILE A 49 0.11 -11.08 -2.47
CA ILE A 49 -0.36 -11.69 -3.73
C ILE A 49 0.58 -12.82 -4.14
N GLU A 50 1.88 -12.56 -4.23
CA GLU A 50 2.87 -13.58 -4.61
C GLU A 50 2.92 -14.76 -3.63
N LYS A 51 2.75 -14.51 -2.32
CA LYS A 51 2.67 -15.55 -1.29
C LYS A 51 1.55 -16.54 -1.64
N PHE A 52 0.38 -16.06 -2.05
CA PHE A 52 -0.75 -16.93 -2.38
C PHE A 52 -0.64 -17.56 -3.76
N GLU A 53 -0.14 -16.83 -4.76
CA GLU A 53 0.19 -17.40 -6.07
C GLU A 53 1.15 -18.59 -5.94
N ARG A 54 2.19 -18.45 -5.11
CA ARG A 54 3.12 -19.55 -4.80
C ARG A 54 2.45 -20.67 -4.03
N LYS A 55 1.66 -20.36 -3.00
CA LYS A 55 0.99 -21.35 -2.15
C LYS A 55 0.03 -22.24 -2.95
N TYR A 56 -0.71 -21.65 -3.89
CA TYR A 56 -1.72 -22.35 -4.67
C TYR A 56 -1.27 -22.74 -6.07
N SER A 57 -0.10 -22.25 -6.53
CA SER A 57 0.45 -22.51 -7.86
C SER A 57 -0.52 -22.15 -9.00
N MET A 58 -1.31 -21.09 -8.80
CA MET A 58 -2.28 -20.55 -9.74
C MET A 58 -2.50 -19.07 -9.45
N ASP A 59 -3.14 -18.34 -10.36
CA ASP A 59 -3.54 -16.96 -10.11
C ASP A 59 -4.84 -16.86 -9.28
N PHE A 60 -5.18 -15.65 -8.86
CA PHE A 60 -6.37 -15.39 -8.03
C PHE A 60 -7.68 -15.75 -8.74
N SER A 61 -7.75 -15.57 -10.06
CA SER A 61 -8.97 -15.85 -10.85
C SER A 61 -9.26 -17.35 -10.88
N ASP A 62 -8.23 -18.15 -11.13
CA ASP A 62 -8.35 -19.60 -11.15
C ASP A 62 -8.58 -20.17 -9.75
N PHE A 63 -7.96 -19.58 -8.72
CA PHE A 63 -8.24 -19.93 -7.34
C PHE A 63 -9.69 -19.62 -6.93
N SER A 64 -10.23 -18.48 -7.36
CA SER A 64 -11.63 -18.10 -7.12
C SER A 64 -12.61 -19.10 -7.75
N LYS A 65 -12.39 -19.49 -9.01
CA LYS A 65 -13.21 -20.51 -9.69
C LYS A 65 -13.10 -21.89 -9.03
N LYS A 66 -11.94 -22.23 -8.47
CA LYS A 66 -11.76 -23.47 -7.71
C LYS A 66 -12.66 -23.45 -6.46
N LEU A 67 -12.69 -22.34 -5.73
CA LEU A 67 -13.52 -22.20 -4.51
C LEU A 67 -15.02 -22.26 -4.78
N GLU A 68 -15.50 -21.81 -5.94
CA GLU A 68 -16.90 -21.96 -6.35
C GLU A 68 -17.35 -23.44 -6.40
N ARG A 69 -16.41 -24.37 -6.58
CA ARG A 69 -16.66 -25.82 -6.61
C ARG A 69 -16.57 -26.46 -5.22
N GLY A 70 -16.39 -25.65 -4.18
CA GLY A 70 -16.17 -26.04 -2.79
C GLY A 70 -14.73 -25.79 -2.35
N GLY A 71 -14.60 -25.27 -1.13
CA GLY A 71 -13.32 -24.98 -0.49
C GLY A 71 -13.34 -25.29 0.99
N ALA A 72 -12.18 -25.55 1.58
CA ALA A 72 -12.05 -25.58 3.04
C ALA A 72 -12.13 -24.15 3.60
N ILE A 73 -12.60 -24.00 4.84
CA ILE A 73 -12.66 -22.70 5.55
C ILE A 73 -11.32 -21.93 5.44
N LYS A 74 -10.20 -22.65 5.57
CA LYS A 74 -8.87 -22.05 5.45
C LYS A 74 -8.58 -21.49 4.06
N GLU A 75 -9.08 -22.14 3.00
CA GLU A 75 -8.93 -21.65 1.63
C GLU A 75 -9.78 -20.40 1.40
N GLU A 76 -10.96 -20.29 2.02
CA GLU A 76 -11.78 -19.07 2.02
C GLU A 76 -11.09 -17.92 2.78
N ASP A 77 -10.48 -18.20 3.95
CA ASP A 77 -9.71 -17.21 4.70
C ASP A 77 -8.53 -16.67 3.86
N ASP A 78 -7.80 -17.56 3.20
CA ASP A 78 -6.70 -17.18 2.32
C ASP A 78 -7.20 -16.38 1.10
N TRP A 79 -8.36 -16.74 0.55
CA TRP A 79 -9.00 -16.01 -0.55
C TRP A 79 -9.36 -14.58 -0.13
N MET A 80 -9.96 -14.39 1.06
CA MET A 80 -10.29 -13.06 1.57
C MET A 80 -9.05 -12.18 1.77
N GLU A 81 -7.96 -12.74 2.31
CA GLU A 81 -6.69 -12.01 2.45
C GLU A 81 -6.11 -11.61 1.08
N TRP A 82 -6.18 -12.52 0.10
CA TRP A 82 -5.68 -12.29 -1.24
C TRP A 82 -6.51 -11.24 -2.01
N GLU A 83 -7.84 -11.36 -1.98
CA GLU A 83 -8.75 -10.40 -2.61
C GLU A 83 -8.53 -8.99 -2.04
N ALA A 84 -8.44 -8.87 -0.71
CA ALA A 84 -8.15 -7.61 -0.05
C ALA A 84 -6.81 -7.02 -0.49
N ALA A 85 -5.78 -7.85 -0.68
CA ALA A 85 -4.49 -7.39 -1.16
C ALA A 85 -4.54 -6.87 -2.60
N ILE A 86 -5.25 -7.55 -3.51
CA ILE A 86 -5.44 -7.09 -4.91
C ILE A 86 -6.18 -5.74 -4.93
N ASN A 87 -7.29 -5.64 -4.19
CA ASN A 87 -8.09 -4.43 -4.13
C ASN A 87 -7.30 -3.25 -3.57
N MET A 88 -6.56 -3.47 -2.49
CA MET A 88 -5.72 -2.42 -1.90
C MET A 88 -4.55 -2.05 -2.81
N LEU A 89 -3.89 -3.01 -3.46
CA LEU A 89 -2.85 -2.72 -4.43
C LEU A 89 -3.37 -1.82 -5.56
N GLY A 90 -4.56 -2.11 -6.08
CA GLY A 90 -5.23 -1.27 -7.07
C GLY A 90 -5.52 0.15 -6.54
N ALA A 91 -6.05 0.26 -5.33
CA ALA A 91 -6.32 1.55 -4.70
C ALA A 91 -5.05 2.40 -4.54
N TRP A 92 -3.95 1.82 -4.06
CA TRP A 92 -2.68 2.52 -3.88
C TRP A 92 -1.96 2.83 -5.21
N LYS A 93 -2.10 2.00 -6.24
CA LYS A 93 -1.58 2.33 -7.59
C LYS A 93 -2.30 3.54 -8.17
N ASN A 94 -3.61 3.68 -7.90
CA ASN A 94 -4.37 4.85 -8.35
C ASN A 94 -3.99 6.13 -7.61
N THR A 95 -3.57 6.07 -6.33
CA THR A 95 -3.14 7.28 -5.60
C THR A 95 -1.80 7.84 -6.07
N ILE A 96 -0.91 7.02 -6.63
CA ILE A 96 0.36 7.48 -7.23
C ILE A 96 0.12 8.44 -8.40
N SER A 97 -0.99 8.30 -9.12
CA SER A 97 -1.34 9.24 -10.21
C SER A 97 -1.66 10.66 -9.73
N LEU A 98 -1.79 10.86 -8.41
CA LEU A 98 -2.18 12.12 -7.78
C LEU A 98 -1.03 12.78 -6.97
N VAL A 99 0.12 12.12 -6.82
CA VAL A 99 1.31 12.60 -6.09
C VAL A 99 2.39 13.04 -7.06
#